data_AF-A0A925ML94-F1
#
_entry.id   AF-A0A925ML94-F1
#
_cell.length_a   1.000
_cell.length_b   1.000
_cell.length_c   1.000
_cell.angle_alpha   90.00
_cell.angle_beta   90.00
_cell.angle_gamma   90.00
#
_symmetry.space_group_name_H-M   'P 1'
#
loop_
_entity.id
_entity.type
_entity.pdbx_description
1 polymer ?
#
loop_
_entity_poly.entity_id
_entity_poly.type
_entity_poly.pdbx_seq_one_letter_code
_entity_poly.pdbx_strand_id
1 'polypeptide(L)'
;MENENKKSEKSLFISKQIRGLRNKENRYCKKLKRLLNKESMMATIGYVPGNVSVDGEERSLFLSREIVNKIENDHGPICPENMIITVFEWEYAIVNVDNKPDRINLLKTIPESENYLVIAANRYNGFYTVTHFETESKNGNNLKRLLKRGNVVNRVSSVACTTDQDLDSSQTREVV
;
A
#
# COMPACT_ATOMS: atom_id res chain seq x y z
N MET A 1 32.67 28.02 -12.10
CA MET A 1 31.89 26.85 -12.55
C MET A 1 30.93 26.51 -11.42
N GLU A 2 29.75 27.10 -11.48
CA GLU A 2 28.68 26.82 -10.51
C GLU A 2 28.07 25.46 -10.86
N ASN A 3 28.19 24.51 -9.94
CA ASN A 3 27.41 23.28 -9.99
C ASN A 3 25.96 23.66 -9.71
N GLU A 4 25.18 23.87 -10.77
CA GLU A 4 23.73 23.88 -10.66
C GLU A 4 23.29 22.54 -10.08
N ASN A 5 22.94 22.58 -8.80
CA ASN A 5 22.20 21.52 -8.12
C ASN A 5 20.93 21.27 -8.93
N LYS A 6 20.95 20.26 -9.80
CA LYS A 6 19.78 19.66 -10.42
C LYS A 6 18.89 19.14 -9.29
N LYS A 7 18.06 20.01 -8.72
CA LYS A 7 16.91 19.61 -7.91
C LYS A 7 16.04 18.79 -8.86
N SER A 8 16.02 17.47 -8.68
CA SER A 8 15.08 16.62 -9.40
C SER A 8 13.68 17.20 -9.16
N GLU A 9 12.91 17.42 -10.22
CA GLU A 9 11.49 17.72 -10.09
C GLU A 9 10.87 16.66 -9.18
N LYS A 10 10.36 17.09 -8.03
CA LYS A 10 9.73 16.19 -7.07
C LYS A 10 8.53 15.55 -7.76
N SER A 11 8.47 14.23 -7.81
CA SER A 11 7.28 13.53 -8.29
C SER A 11 6.15 13.82 -7.31
N LEU A 12 5.28 14.76 -7.67
CA LEU A 12 4.11 15.08 -6.88
C LEU A 12 3.06 13.98 -7.06
N PHE A 13 2.36 13.61 -5.99
CA PHE A 13 1.20 12.71 -6.03
C PHE A 13 -0.02 13.38 -6.71
N ILE A 14 0.11 13.80 -7.96
CA ILE A 14 -0.97 14.42 -8.74
C ILE A 14 -1.68 13.31 -9.52
N SER A 15 -2.20 12.31 -8.82
CA SER A 15 -3.15 11.38 -9.41
C SER A 15 -4.49 11.55 -8.72
N LYS A 16 -5.55 11.71 -9.51
CA LYS A 16 -6.92 11.56 -9.00
C LYS A 16 -7.04 10.21 -8.28
N GLN A 17 -8.01 10.10 -7.37
CA GLN A 17 -8.31 8.84 -6.72
C GLN A 17 -8.54 7.74 -7.78
N ILE A 18 -7.82 6.61 -7.65
CA ILE A 18 -7.86 5.51 -8.63
C ILE A 18 -9.26 4.93 -8.78
N ARG A 19 -9.99 4.77 -7.66
CA ARG A 19 -11.38 4.30 -7.60
C ARG A 19 -11.99 4.57 -6.22
N GLY A 20 -13.31 4.44 -6.10
CA GLY A 20 -14.00 4.47 -4.80
C GLY A 20 -13.49 3.43 -3.81
N LEU A 21 -13.48 3.76 -2.51
CA LEU A 21 -13.08 2.85 -1.43
C LEU A 21 -14.24 1.94 -1.01
N ARG A 22 -13.92 0.67 -0.73
CA ARG A 22 -14.83 -0.33 -0.17
C ARG A 22 -14.98 -0.17 1.34
N ASN A 23 -15.99 -0.80 1.95
CA ASN A 23 -16.30 -0.66 3.38
C ASN A 23 -15.10 -0.91 4.30
N LYS A 24 -14.33 -1.99 4.07
CA LYS A 24 -13.12 -2.30 4.84
C LYS A 24 -12.05 -1.22 4.65
N GLU A 25 -11.80 -0.81 3.41
CA GLU A 25 -10.82 0.22 3.05
C GLU A 25 -11.15 1.58 3.69
N ASN A 26 -12.44 1.95 3.74
CA ASN A 26 -12.90 3.18 4.39
C ASN A 26 -12.53 3.25 5.88
N ARG A 27 -12.54 2.11 6.59
CA ARG A 27 -12.12 2.07 8.00
C ARG A 27 -10.63 2.40 8.16
N TYR A 28 -9.77 1.89 7.28
CA TYR A 28 -8.34 2.20 7.31
C TYR A 28 -8.05 3.62 6.81
N CYS A 29 -8.77 4.08 5.79
CA CYS A 29 -8.67 5.45 5.30
C CYS A 29 -9.02 6.47 6.39
N LYS A 30 -10.05 6.22 7.21
CA LYS A 30 -10.36 7.08 8.38
C LYS A 30 -9.18 7.16 9.36
N LYS A 31 -8.54 6.03 9.69
CA LYS A 31 -7.35 6.02 10.56
C LYS A 31 -6.18 6.79 9.93
N LEU A 32 -5.95 6.60 8.64
CA LEU A 32 -4.94 7.33 7.90
C LEU A 32 -5.22 8.83 7.87
N LYS A 33 -6.47 9.27 7.67
CA LYS A 33 -6.84 10.69 7.71
C LYS A 33 -6.61 11.31 9.08
N ARG A 34 -6.94 10.61 10.17
CA ARG A 34 -6.60 11.05 11.55
C ARG A 34 -5.09 11.18 11.74
N LEU A 35 -4.31 10.25 11.17
CA LEU A 35 -2.87 10.42 11.06
C LEU A 35 -2.58 11.68 10.24
N LEU A 36 -2.92 11.83 8.97
CA LEU A 36 -2.60 13.05 8.20
C LEU A 36 -3.00 14.38 8.90
N ASN A 37 -4.13 14.41 9.62
CA ASN A 37 -4.62 15.55 10.40
C ASN A 37 -3.93 15.81 11.77
N LYS A 38 -2.86 15.08 12.11
CA LYS A 38 -2.14 15.23 13.39
C LYS A 38 -2.91 14.81 14.64
N GLU A 39 -3.97 14.01 14.49
CA GLU A 39 -4.77 13.48 15.61
C GLU A 39 -4.22 12.16 16.18
N SER A 40 -3.27 11.52 15.50
CA SER A 40 -2.55 10.34 15.98
C SER A 40 -1.08 10.36 15.59
N MET A 41 -0.23 9.59 16.27
CA MET A 41 1.18 9.44 15.90
C MET A 41 1.44 8.27 14.94
N MET A 42 0.50 7.33 14.88
CA MET A 42 0.58 6.13 14.07
C MET A 42 -0.81 5.73 13.58
N ALA A 43 -0.88 5.01 12.47
CA ALA A 43 -2.08 4.34 12.00
C ALA A 43 -1.73 2.97 11.42
N THR A 44 -2.53 1.95 11.74
CA THR A 44 -2.61 0.75 10.90
C THR A 44 -3.35 1.13 9.63
N ILE A 45 -2.75 0.87 8.47
CA ILE A 45 -3.29 1.20 7.15
C ILE A 45 -3.72 -0.04 6.35
N GLY A 46 -3.48 -1.23 6.89
CA GLY A 46 -3.95 -2.51 6.36
C GLY A 46 -3.07 -3.65 6.85
N TYR A 47 -2.91 -4.68 6.02
CA TYR A 47 -2.11 -5.87 6.31
C TYR A 47 -1.27 -6.28 5.11
N VAL A 48 -0.14 -6.91 5.40
CA VAL A 48 0.68 -7.66 4.45
C VAL A 48 0.23 -9.13 4.52
N PRO A 49 -0.24 -9.72 3.42
CA PRO A 49 -0.73 -11.10 3.43
C PRO A 49 0.44 -12.10 3.59
N GLY A 50 0.12 -13.30 4.09
CA GLY A 50 1.11 -14.34 4.40
C GLY A 50 1.97 -14.77 3.22
N ASN A 51 1.43 -14.77 1.99
CA ASN A 51 2.19 -15.08 0.78
C ASN A 51 3.23 -14.01 0.39
N VAL A 52 3.21 -12.84 1.03
CA VAL A 52 4.20 -11.77 0.89
C VAL A 52 5.09 -11.67 2.14
N SER A 53 4.60 -12.12 3.30
CA SER A 53 5.37 -12.09 4.54
C SER A 53 6.39 -13.22 4.61
N VAL A 54 7.59 -12.92 5.11
CA VAL A 54 8.69 -13.89 5.27
C VAL A 54 8.31 -15.09 6.16
N ASP A 55 7.43 -14.89 7.14
CA ASP A 55 7.00 -15.91 8.08
C ASP A 55 5.71 -16.62 7.68
N GLY A 56 5.16 -16.32 6.50
CA GLY A 56 3.91 -16.94 6.01
C GLY A 56 2.65 -16.40 6.68
N GLU A 57 2.75 -15.46 7.64
CA GLU A 57 1.63 -14.95 8.44
C GLU A 57 1.11 -13.61 7.92
N GLU A 58 -0.19 -13.36 8.07
CA GLU A 58 -0.73 -12.02 7.84
C GLU A 58 -0.26 -11.06 8.94
N ARG A 59 0.38 -9.95 8.56
CA ARG A 59 0.96 -8.98 9.50
C ARG A 59 0.40 -7.59 9.27
N SER A 60 0.14 -6.86 10.34
CA SER A 60 -0.30 -5.46 10.26
C SER A 60 0.74 -4.59 9.55
N LEU A 61 0.25 -3.65 8.74
CA LEU A 61 1.05 -2.61 8.10
C LEU A 61 0.75 -1.25 8.75
N PHE A 62 1.78 -0.63 9.30
CA PHE A 62 1.70 0.65 10.00
C PHE A 62 2.36 1.79 9.24
N LEU A 63 1.84 2.99 9.43
CA LEU A 63 2.45 4.24 9.02
C LEU A 63 2.59 5.15 10.25
N SER A 64 3.75 5.76 10.42
CA SER A 64 4.02 6.72 11.49
C SER A 64 4.02 8.15 10.97
N ARG A 65 3.85 9.11 11.88
CA ARG A 65 3.97 10.55 11.59
C ARG A 65 5.30 10.91 10.94
N GLU A 66 6.39 10.36 11.47
CA GLU A 66 7.74 10.67 10.99
C GLU A 66 7.89 10.30 9.50
N ILE A 67 7.37 9.14 9.13
CA ILE A 67 7.38 8.67 7.74
C ILE A 67 6.43 9.50 6.87
N VAL A 68 5.24 9.89 7.37
CA VAL A 68 4.35 10.83 6.66
C VAL A 68 5.09 12.13 6.36
N ASN A 69 5.71 12.75 7.35
CA ASN A 69 6.42 14.01 7.18
C ASN A 69 7.55 13.88 6.15
N LYS A 70 8.29 12.76 6.17
CA LYS A 70 9.32 12.46 5.18
C LYS A 70 8.73 12.38 3.77
N ILE A 71 7.69 11.57 3.59
CA ILE A 71 7.03 11.38 2.29
C ILE A 71 6.50 12.73 1.77
N GLU A 72 5.80 13.50 2.60
CA GLU A 72 5.21 14.77 2.17
C GLU A 72 6.26 15.84 1.88
N ASN A 73 7.38 15.83 2.59
CA ASN A 73 8.52 16.69 2.27
C ASN A 73 9.12 16.35 0.91
N ASP A 74 9.27 15.06 0.60
CA ASP A 74 9.99 14.60 -0.58
C ASP A 74 9.10 14.58 -1.85
N HIS A 75 7.81 14.28 -1.69
CA HIS A 75 6.87 13.99 -2.79
C HIS A 75 5.55 14.78 -2.73
N GLY A 76 5.36 15.65 -1.72
CA GLY A 76 4.12 16.40 -1.54
C GLY A 76 3.00 15.61 -0.86
N PRO A 77 1.79 16.20 -0.72
CA PRO A 77 0.71 15.65 0.10
C PRO A 77 0.31 14.24 -0.30
N ILE A 78 0.12 13.37 0.69
CA ILE A 78 -0.34 11.99 0.44
C ILE A 78 -1.82 12.01 0.06
N CYS A 79 -2.19 11.35 -1.03
CA CYS A 79 -3.57 10.97 -1.30
C CYS A 79 -3.93 9.72 -0.47
N PRO A 80 -4.73 9.83 0.60
CA PRO A 80 -4.97 8.70 1.50
C PRO A 80 -5.71 7.56 0.82
N GLU A 81 -6.63 7.86 -0.10
CA GLU A 81 -7.38 6.85 -0.84
C GLU A 81 -6.44 5.99 -1.69
N ASN A 82 -5.51 6.59 -2.41
CA ASN A 82 -4.56 5.87 -3.28
C ASN A 82 -3.57 5.02 -2.47
N MET A 83 -3.14 5.50 -1.29
CA MET A 83 -2.32 4.69 -0.39
C MET A 83 -3.09 3.44 0.07
N ILE A 84 -4.33 3.61 0.53
CA ILE A 84 -5.17 2.48 0.97
C ILE A 84 -5.46 1.52 -0.19
N ILE A 85 -5.78 2.02 -1.39
CA ILE A 85 -5.97 1.17 -2.57
C ILE A 85 -4.70 0.36 -2.87
N THR A 86 -3.53 0.97 -2.76
CA THR A 86 -2.24 0.26 -2.98
C THR A 86 -2.04 -0.86 -1.96
N VAL A 87 -2.33 -0.62 -0.67
CA VAL A 87 -2.26 -1.66 0.37
C VAL A 87 -3.22 -2.81 0.08
N PHE A 88 -4.45 -2.50 -0.35
CA PHE A 88 -5.50 -3.50 -0.51
C PHE A 88 -5.58 -4.14 -1.89
N GLU A 89 -4.97 -3.58 -2.93
CA GLU A 89 -5.07 -4.03 -4.33
C GLU A 89 -3.78 -3.91 -5.13
N TRP A 90 -2.62 -3.99 -4.47
CA TRP A 90 -1.34 -4.15 -5.17
C TRP A 90 -1.39 -5.30 -6.20
N GLU A 91 -0.67 -5.12 -7.30
CA GLU A 91 -0.59 -6.09 -8.40
C GLU A 91 0.69 -6.94 -8.29
N TYR A 92 1.78 -6.30 -7.88
CA TYR A 92 3.07 -6.94 -7.66
C TYR A 92 3.55 -6.64 -6.25
N ALA A 93 4.04 -7.67 -5.57
CA ALA A 93 4.87 -7.52 -4.40
C ALA A 93 6.29 -7.97 -4.74
N ILE A 94 7.28 -7.22 -4.28
CA ILE A 94 8.69 -7.61 -4.35
C ILE A 94 9.09 -7.93 -2.93
N VAL A 95 9.44 -9.18 -2.66
CA VAL A 95 9.89 -9.65 -1.35
C VAL A 95 11.39 -9.85 -1.35
N ASN A 96 12.00 -9.86 -0.17
CA ASN A 96 13.45 -9.98 0.01
C ASN A 96 14.22 -8.84 -0.72
N VAL A 97 13.68 -7.62 -0.70
CA VAL A 97 14.22 -6.49 -1.47
C VAL A 97 15.66 -6.18 -1.03
N ASP A 98 16.57 -6.13 -2.00
CA ASP A 98 18.00 -5.95 -1.81
C ASP A 98 18.62 -7.01 -0.87
N ASN A 99 18.17 -8.26 -0.99
CA ASN A 99 18.56 -9.40 -0.14
C ASN A 99 18.20 -9.23 1.36
N LYS A 100 17.21 -8.40 1.68
CA LYS A 100 16.72 -8.20 3.05
C LYS A 100 15.36 -8.87 3.23
N PRO A 101 15.27 -9.99 3.96
CA PRO A 101 14.05 -10.80 4.04
C PRO A 101 12.85 -10.04 4.66
N ASP A 102 13.13 -9.14 5.59
CA ASP A 102 12.11 -8.31 6.24
C ASP A 102 11.70 -7.08 5.41
N ARG A 103 12.18 -6.92 4.16
CA ARG A 103 11.87 -5.77 3.31
C ARG A 103 11.03 -6.17 2.11
N ILE A 104 9.92 -5.44 1.93
CA ILE A 104 8.99 -5.64 0.83
C ILE A 104 8.69 -4.32 0.11
N ASN A 105 8.31 -4.42 -1.17
CA ASN A 105 7.65 -3.36 -1.90
C ASN A 105 6.29 -3.85 -2.44
N LEU A 106 5.22 -3.07 -2.27
CA LEU A 106 3.91 -3.30 -2.88
C LEU A 106 3.71 -2.28 -4.00
N LEU A 107 3.36 -2.76 -5.20
CA LEU A 107 3.23 -1.93 -6.39
C LEU A 107 1.79 -1.96 -6.92
N LYS A 108 1.26 -0.79 -7.25
CA LYS A 108 -0.06 -0.64 -7.88
C LYS A 108 0.05 0.23 -9.14
N THR A 109 -0.41 -0.27 -10.28
CA THR A 109 -0.54 0.56 -11.48
C THR A 109 -1.57 1.66 -11.28
N ILE A 110 -1.25 2.87 -11.74
CA ILE A 110 -2.21 3.96 -11.88
C ILE A 110 -2.91 3.79 -13.24
N PRO A 111 -4.26 3.67 -13.30
CA PRO A 111 -4.97 3.56 -14.57
C PRO A 111 -4.71 4.75 -15.48
N GLU A 112 -4.73 4.50 -16.80
CA GLU A 112 -4.56 5.55 -17.83
C GLU A 112 -3.23 6.32 -17.71
N SER A 113 -2.24 5.71 -17.06
CA SER A 113 -0.97 6.33 -16.70
C SER A 113 0.17 5.32 -16.85
N GLU A 114 1.30 5.82 -17.34
CA GLU A 114 2.57 5.09 -17.35
C GLU A 114 3.28 5.20 -16.00
N ASN A 115 2.55 5.14 -14.88
CA ASN A 115 3.13 5.23 -13.54
C ASN A 115 2.55 4.16 -12.61
N TYR A 116 3.26 3.88 -11.53
CA TYR A 116 2.83 3.02 -10.45
C TYR A 116 3.05 3.70 -9.10
N LEU A 117 2.23 3.34 -8.13
CA LEU A 117 2.43 3.65 -6.73
C LEU A 117 3.25 2.55 -6.09
N VAL A 118 4.24 2.93 -5.29
CA VAL A 118 5.09 2.01 -4.54
C VAL A 118 4.92 2.27 -3.05
N ILE A 119 4.60 1.24 -2.27
CA ILE A 119 4.76 1.24 -0.82
C ILE A 119 5.95 0.34 -0.50
N ALA A 120 7.02 0.91 0.08
CA ALA A 120 8.10 0.12 0.65
C ALA A 120 7.89 -0.04 2.16
N ALA A 121 8.07 -1.25 2.69
CA ALA A 121 7.90 -1.52 4.11
C ALA A 121 8.97 -2.48 4.65
N ASN A 122 9.32 -2.29 5.92
CA ASN A 122 10.23 -3.16 6.65
C ASN A 122 9.48 -3.81 7.82
N ARG A 123 9.77 -5.09 8.09
CA ARG A 123 9.27 -5.81 9.24
C ARG A 123 10.20 -5.64 10.43
N TYR A 124 9.61 -5.28 11.56
CA TYR A 124 10.25 -5.23 12.87
C TYR A 124 9.26 -5.72 13.92
N ASN A 125 9.70 -6.60 14.82
CA ASN A 125 8.89 -7.14 15.92
C ASN A 125 7.52 -7.71 15.49
N GLY A 126 7.48 -8.41 14.35
CA GLY A 126 6.25 -9.06 13.85
C GLY A 126 5.27 -8.13 13.12
N PHE A 127 5.62 -6.87 12.88
CA PHE A 127 4.78 -5.93 12.12
C PHE A 127 5.56 -5.27 11.00
N TYR A 128 4.88 -4.93 9.91
CA TYR A 128 5.48 -4.11 8.85
C TYR A 128 5.23 -2.63 9.13
N THR A 129 6.26 -1.82 8.91
CA THR A 129 6.18 -0.36 8.96
C THR A 129 6.56 0.19 7.59
N VAL A 130 5.70 1.04 7.04
CA VAL A 130 5.98 1.77 5.81
C VAL A 130 7.25 2.61 6.02
N THR A 131 8.12 2.59 5.03
CA THR A 131 9.35 3.39 4.99
C THR A 131 9.30 4.44 3.88
N HIS A 132 8.60 4.12 2.79
CA HIS A 132 8.43 5.00 1.63
C HIS A 132 7.06 4.78 1.00
N PHE A 133 6.50 5.86 0.45
CA PHE A 133 5.39 5.84 -0.49
C PHE A 133 5.75 6.84 -1.59
N GLU A 134 5.65 6.45 -2.86
CA GLU A 134 6.01 7.32 -3.98
C GLU A 134 5.29 6.90 -5.27
N THR A 135 5.25 7.82 -6.23
CA THR A 135 4.87 7.54 -7.61
C THR A 135 6.13 7.39 -8.45
N GLU A 136 6.17 6.34 -9.24
CA GLU A 136 7.32 5.98 -10.06
C GLU A 136 6.86 5.70 -11.49
N SER A 137 7.67 6.10 -12.48
CA SER A 137 7.31 5.95 -13.88
C SER A 137 7.62 4.55 -14.41
N LYS A 138 6.70 4.03 -15.22
CA LYS A 138 6.87 2.85 -16.09
C LYS A 138 7.81 3.16 -17.25
N ASN A 139 7.88 4.43 -17.68
CA ASN A 139 8.79 4.86 -18.74
C ASN A 139 10.25 4.57 -18.35
N GLY A 140 10.92 3.74 -19.16
CA GLY A 140 12.34 3.39 -19.00
C GLY A 140 12.61 2.11 -18.21
N ASN A 141 13.81 2.04 -17.62
CA ASN A 141 14.32 0.86 -16.90
C ASN A 141 13.86 0.80 -15.43
N ASN A 142 13.02 1.72 -14.94
CA ASN A 142 12.70 1.84 -13.52
C ASN A 142 11.89 0.67 -12.96
N LEU A 143 10.78 0.30 -13.60
CA LEU A 143 10.00 -0.87 -13.17
C LEU A 143 10.85 -2.15 -13.28
N LYS A 144 11.57 -2.32 -14.40
CA LYS A 144 12.50 -3.45 -14.58
C LYS A 144 13.56 -3.50 -13.48
N ARG A 145 14.10 -2.35 -13.08
CA ARG A 145 15.07 -2.22 -11.99
C ARG A 145 14.43 -2.61 -10.66
N LEU A 146 13.23 -2.12 -10.36
CA LEU A 146 12.53 -2.49 -9.13
C LEU A 146 12.28 -3.99 -9.06
N LEU A 147 11.68 -4.58 -10.09
CA LEU A 147 11.37 -6.02 -10.15
C LEU A 147 12.62 -6.91 -10.02
N LYS A 148 13.81 -6.41 -10.35
CA LYS A 148 15.08 -7.13 -10.19
C LYS A 148 15.65 -7.10 -8.77
N ARG A 149 15.07 -6.33 -7.84
CA ARG A 149 15.61 -6.15 -6.48
C ARG A 149 15.27 -7.30 -5.54
N GLY A 150 14.41 -8.22 -5.93
CA GLY A 150 13.97 -9.31 -5.07
C GLY A 150 13.08 -10.29 -5.80
N ASN A 151 12.40 -11.14 -5.04
CA ASN A 151 11.47 -12.14 -5.59
C ASN A 151 10.12 -11.49 -5.85
N VAL A 152 9.58 -11.67 -7.05
CA VAL A 152 8.28 -11.08 -7.42
C VAL A 152 7.17 -12.06 -7.09
N VAL A 153 6.21 -11.60 -6.29
CA VAL A 153 4.95 -12.26 -6.03
C VAL A 153 3.86 -11.50 -6.78
N ASN A 154 3.21 -12.17 -7.72
CA ASN A 154 2.05 -11.60 -8.40
C ASN A 154 0.82 -11.80 -7.54
N ARG A 155 0.01 -10.75 -7.40
CA ARG A 155 -1.34 -10.93 -6.91
C ARG A 155 -2.17 -11.49 -8.04
N VAL A 156 -2.21 -12.82 -8.16
CA VAL A 156 -3.24 -13.45 -8.97
C VAL A 156 -4.56 -13.02 -8.37
N SER A 157 -5.37 -12.32 -9.16
CA SER A 157 -6.74 -11.98 -8.79
C SER A 157 -7.49 -13.29 -8.58
N SER A 158 -7.48 -13.81 -7.36
CA SER A 158 -8.42 -14.80 -6.89
C SER A 158 -9.78 -14.11 -6.76
N VAL A 159 -10.37 -13.74 -7.90
CA VAL A 159 -11.82 -13.60 -8.01
C VAL A 159 -12.31 -15.02 -8.26
N ALA A 160 -12.49 -15.76 -7.18
CA ALA A 160 -13.29 -16.97 -7.16
C ALA A 160 -14.03 -16.99 -5.82
N CYS A 161 -15.32 -16.67 -5.89
CA CYS A 161 -16.40 -16.96 -4.94
C CYS A 161 -16.03 -17.15 -3.46
N THR A 162 -16.41 -16.18 -2.65
CA THR A 162 -17.23 -16.51 -1.47
C THR A 162 -18.50 -15.69 -1.58
N THR A 163 -19.55 -16.36 -2.08
CA THR A 163 -20.94 -15.99 -1.77
C THR A 163 -21.05 -15.88 -0.26
N ASP A 164 -21.30 -14.67 0.25
CA ASP A 164 -21.92 -14.48 1.56
C ASP A 164 -23.38 -14.93 1.40
N GLN A 165 -23.59 -16.24 1.44
CA GLN A 165 -24.86 -16.82 1.85
C GLN A 165 -24.71 -17.31 3.28
N ASP A 166 -25.75 -16.95 4.04
CA ASP A 166 -26.17 -17.50 5.32
C ASP A 166 -25.46 -16.98 6.58
N LEU A 167 -26.15 -16.04 7.24
CA LEU A 167 -26.77 -16.29 8.55
C LEU A 167 -27.73 -15.14 8.87
N ASP A 168 -28.93 -15.17 8.28
CA ASP A 168 -30.12 -14.64 8.96
C ASP A 168 -31.02 -15.82 9.34
N SER A 169 -30.66 -16.46 10.44
CA SER A 169 -31.52 -17.42 11.12
C SER A 169 -32.27 -16.69 12.23
N SER A 170 -33.31 -15.95 11.86
CA SER A 170 -34.24 -15.33 12.81
C SER A 170 -35.70 -15.52 12.36
N GLN A 171 -36.35 -16.46 13.05
CA GLN A 171 -37.78 -16.48 13.34
C GLN A 171 -38.78 -16.64 12.18
N THR A 172 -39.29 -17.87 12.04
CA THR A 172 -40.75 -18.07 12.03
C THR A 172 -41.06 -19.43 12.67
N ARG A 173 -41.55 -19.39 13.92
CA ARG A 173 -42.29 -20.50 14.52
C ARG A 173 -43.75 -20.25 14.19
N GLU A 174 -44.43 -21.20 13.55
CA GLU A 174 -45.87 -21.35 13.73
C GLU A 174 -46.35 -22.78 13.45
N VAL A 175 -47.24 -23.23 14.35
CA VAL A 175 -48.26 -24.29 14.29
C VAL A 175 -47.82 -25.77 14.30
N VAL A 176 -47.97 -26.43 15.47
CA VAL A 176 -49.08 -27.39 15.78
C VAL A 176 -49.43 -27.26 17.26
#